data_AF-A0A5B0LL43-F1
#
_entry.id   AF-A0A5B0LL43-F1
#
_cell.length_a   1.000
_cell.length_b   1.000
_cell.length_c   1.000
_cell.angle_alpha   90.00
_cell.angle_beta   90.00
_cell.angle_gamma   90.00
#
_symmetry.space_group_name_H-M   'P 1'
#
loop_
_entity.id
_entity.type
_entity.pdbx_description
1 polymer ?
#
loop_
_entity_poly.entity_id
_entity_poly.type
_entity_poly.pdbx_seq_one_letter_code
_entity_poly.pdbx_strand_id
1 'polypeptide(L)'
;MNELEDLLFDKNPTRPENLVNASGNQRSFSLNVKSSSVEKLARLFIDIQQHPDSPSELAHLFQVIDYFNNINPRAFQKFKDTPDFQTKFDSMSSSRQFLAQLENLQIYLETEFNQRRWLNSIFDQSTVNPKSISPLEELEILAKYIKIIEAKYIKKFGMVTESSQLYQYCQPKLFHECLRATKSMMLKLVTSS
;
A
#
# COMPACT_ATOMS: atom_id res chain seq x y z
N MET A 1 -10.02 19.72 -8.65
CA MET A 1 -9.75 18.33 -9.04
C MET A 1 -8.28 17.97 -8.84
N ASN A 2 -7.32 18.83 -9.20
CA ASN A 2 -5.89 18.51 -9.10
C ASN A 2 -5.34 18.36 -7.67
N GLU A 3 -5.80 19.15 -6.69
CA GLU A 3 -5.24 19.10 -5.32
C GLU A 3 -5.56 17.80 -4.56
N LEU A 4 -6.74 17.22 -4.79
CA LEU A 4 -7.13 15.95 -4.15
C LEU A 4 -6.42 14.77 -4.80
N GLU A 5 -6.16 14.86 -6.10
CA GLU A 5 -5.33 13.90 -6.83
C GLU A 5 -3.90 13.93 -6.26
N ASP A 6 -3.28 15.10 -6.15
CA ASP A 6 -1.91 15.21 -5.63
C ASP A 6 -1.80 14.73 -4.16
N LEU A 7 -2.83 14.93 -3.34
CA LEU A 7 -2.86 14.48 -1.94
C LEU A 7 -3.08 12.95 -1.81
N LEU A 8 -3.90 12.35 -2.69
CA LEU A 8 -4.23 10.92 -2.68
C LEU A 8 -3.21 10.06 -3.43
N PHE A 9 -2.46 10.67 -4.35
CA PHE A 9 -1.48 10.01 -5.21
C PHE A 9 -0.04 10.44 -4.91
N ASP A 10 0.23 11.05 -3.75
CA ASP A 10 1.60 11.22 -3.29
C ASP A 10 2.27 9.83 -3.26
N LYS A 11 3.28 9.67 -4.11
CA LYS A 11 3.97 8.40 -4.33
C LYS A 11 4.86 8.03 -3.15
N ASN A 12 5.00 8.94 -2.18
CA ASN A 12 5.67 8.70 -0.93
C ASN A 12 4.61 8.42 0.14
N PRO A 13 4.48 7.18 0.65
CA PRO A 13 3.57 6.92 1.75
C PRO A 13 3.95 7.82 2.94
N THR A 14 2.94 8.34 3.64
CA THR A 14 3.09 9.08 4.91
C THR A 14 3.52 8.12 6.02
N ARG A 15 4.66 7.46 5.84
CA ARG A 15 5.31 6.72 6.91
C ARG A 15 5.82 7.72 7.96
N PRO A 16 5.77 7.40 9.25
CA PRO A 16 6.30 8.26 10.32
C PRO A 16 7.75 8.69 10.09
N GLU A 17 8.53 7.85 9.41
CA GLU A 17 9.92 8.08 9.01
C GLU A 17 10.12 9.20 7.97
N ASN A 18 9.07 9.59 7.24
CA ASN A 18 9.10 10.76 6.34
C ASN A 18 8.77 12.09 7.06
N LEU A 19 8.19 12.05 8.25
CA LEU A 19 7.98 13.23 9.10
C LEU A 19 9.27 13.63 9.85
N VAL A 20 10.26 12.75 9.92
CA VAL A 20 11.55 13.00 10.60
C VAL A 20 12.49 13.86 9.75
N ASN A 21 12.23 14.04 8.46
CA ASN A 21 13.14 14.72 7.54
C ASN A 21 12.94 16.24 7.41
N ALA A 22 12.16 16.88 8.28
CA ALA A 22 12.06 18.34 8.30
C ALA A 22 13.23 19.03 9.03
N SER A 23 14.10 18.30 9.74
CA SER A 23 15.32 18.89 10.31
C SER A 23 16.33 17.83 10.73
N GLY A 24 17.51 17.85 10.09
CA GLY A 24 18.74 17.32 10.70
C GLY A 24 19.45 16.21 9.94
N ASN A 25 20.53 16.59 9.26
CA ASN A 25 21.70 15.76 8.93
C ASN A 25 21.46 14.41 8.24
N GLN A 26 21.51 14.44 6.91
CA GLN A 26 21.85 13.26 6.10
C GLN A 26 23.27 12.77 6.44
N ARG A 27 23.39 11.94 7.48
CA ARG A 27 24.50 10.98 7.57
C ARG A 27 24.19 9.87 6.57
N SER A 28 24.88 9.88 5.44
CA SER A 28 24.90 8.76 4.52
C SER A 28 25.54 7.55 5.21
N PHE A 29 24.71 6.69 5.79
CA PHE A 29 25.18 5.39 6.28
C PHE A 29 25.55 4.54 5.05
N SER A 30 26.83 4.42 4.75
CA SER A 30 27.34 3.44 3.80
C SER A 30 27.23 2.05 4.45
N LEU A 31 26.04 1.45 4.35
CA LEU A 31 25.80 0.06 4.72
C LEU A 31 26.62 -0.84 3.79
N ASN A 32 27.80 -1.26 4.27
CA ASN A 32 28.65 -2.20 3.56
C ASN A 32 28.12 -3.62 3.76
N VAL A 33 27.07 -3.97 3.01
CA VAL A 33 26.45 -5.29 3.06
C VAL A 33 27.33 -6.27 2.28
N LYS A 34 27.79 -7.33 2.95
CA LYS A 34 28.52 -8.43 2.30
C LYS A 34 27.68 -9.01 1.15
N SER A 35 28.28 -9.17 -0.03
CA SER A 35 27.62 -9.75 -1.21
C SER A 35 26.95 -11.10 -0.92
N SER A 36 27.59 -11.94 -0.10
CA SER A 36 27.05 -13.23 0.35
C SER A 36 25.70 -13.11 1.08
N SER A 37 25.46 -12.01 1.78
CA SER A 37 24.20 -11.77 2.50
C SER A 37 23.07 -11.39 1.54
N VAL A 38 23.38 -10.56 0.53
CA VAL A 38 22.44 -10.23 -0.55
C VAL A 38 22.04 -11.49 -1.32
N GLU A 39 23.02 -12.34 -1.67
CA GLU A 39 22.72 -13.58 -2.38
C GLU A 39 21.84 -14.52 -1.55
N LYS A 40 22.05 -14.61 -0.23
CA LYS A 40 21.20 -15.39 0.67
C LYS A 40 19.77 -14.82 0.73
N LEU A 41 19.62 -13.50 0.87
CA LEU A 41 18.31 -12.85 0.91
C LEU A 41 17.53 -13.09 -0.39
N ALA A 42 18.18 -12.94 -1.54
CA ALA A 42 17.55 -13.16 -2.84
C ALA A 42 17.10 -14.62 -3.02
N ARG A 43 17.94 -15.60 -2.63
CA ARG A 43 17.57 -17.02 -2.68
C ARG A 43 16.44 -17.36 -1.73
N LEU A 44 16.51 -16.90 -0.48
CA LEU A 44 15.41 -17.07 0.48
C LEU A 44 14.11 -16.49 -0.07
N PHE A 45 14.17 -15.33 -0.74
CA PHE A 45 12.99 -14.71 -1.32
C PHE A 45 12.42 -15.51 -2.47
N ILE A 46 13.26 -16.13 -3.30
CA ILE A 46 12.85 -16.96 -4.43
C ILE A 46 12.22 -18.28 -3.95
N ASP A 47 12.86 -18.92 -2.97
CA ASP A 47 12.61 -20.29 -2.54
C ASP A 47 11.60 -20.40 -1.40
N ILE A 48 11.18 -19.27 -0.81
CA ILE A 48 10.23 -19.28 0.32
C ILE A 48 8.95 -20.00 -0.10
N GLN A 49 8.64 -21.06 0.62
CA GLN A 49 7.33 -21.72 0.51
C GLN A 49 6.44 -21.12 1.58
N GLN A 50 5.27 -20.60 1.20
CA GLN A 50 4.30 -20.15 2.18
C GLN A 50 3.81 -21.35 3.01
N HIS A 51 4.24 -21.39 4.27
CA HIS A 51 3.51 -22.10 5.29
C HIS A 51 2.23 -21.31 5.61
N PRO A 52 1.07 -22.00 5.79
CA PRO A 52 -0.18 -21.35 6.18
C PRO A 52 -0.06 -20.46 7.42
N ASP A 53 0.90 -20.78 8.28
CA ASP A 53 1.09 -20.17 9.60
C ASP A 53 2.00 -18.93 9.60
N SER A 54 2.73 -18.64 8.51
CA SER A 54 3.75 -17.56 8.48
C SER A 54 3.69 -16.63 7.25
N PRO A 55 2.53 -16.05 6.90
CA PRO A 55 2.42 -15.12 5.75
C PRO A 55 3.27 -13.84 5.91
N SER A 56 3.64 -13.49 7.14
CA SER A 56 4.44 -12.29 7.47
C SER A 56 5.91 -12.40 7.06
N GLU A 57 6.48 -13.61 6.95
CA GLU A 57 7.89 -13.80 6.62
C GLU A 57 8.24 -13.30 5.21
N LEU A 58 7.39 -13.60 4.22
CA LEU A 58 7.55 -13.10 2.85
C LEU A 58 7.48 -11.57 2.81
N ALA A 59 6.57 -10.97 3.59
CA ALA A 59 6.43 -9.52 3.66
C ALA A 59 7.67 -8.85 4.29
N HIS A 60 8.18 -9.38 5.39
CA HIS A 60 9.40 -8.88 6.02
C HIS A 60 10.62 -9.05 5.11
N LEU A 61 10.76 -10.20 4.46
CA LEU A 61 11.85 -10.46 3.54
C LEU A 61 11.84 -9.49 2.36
N PHE A 62 10.65 -9.24 1.79
CA PHE A 62 10.49 -8.23 0.75
C PHE A 62 10.84 -6.83 1.26
N GLN A 63 10.41 -6.43 2.46
CA GLN A 63 10.76 -5.12 3.04
C GLN A 63 12.27 -4.93 3.18
N VAL A 64 12.99 -5.95 3.66
CA VAL A 64 14.44 -5.91 3.81
C VAL A 64 15.13 -5.78 2.44
N ILE A 65 14.69 -6.56 1.44
CA ILE A 65 15.23 -6.50 0.08
C ILE A 65 14.96 -5.13 -0.55
N ASP A 66 13.73 -4.63 -0.45
CA ASP A 66 13.31 -3.34 -0.99
C ASP A 66 14.10 -2.18 -0.37
N TYR A 67 14.29 -2.21 0.96
CA TYR A 67 15.15 -1.25 1.68
C TYR A 67 16.59 -1.23 1.16
N PHE A 68 17.22 -2.41 1.05
CA PHE A 68 18.59 -2.50 0.54
C PHE A 68 18.69 -2.10 -0.94
N ASN A 69 17.68 -2.42 -1.73
CA ASN A 69 17.61 -2.01 -3.13
C ASN A 69 17.45 -0.48 -3.29
N ASN A 70 16.76 0.19 -2.36
CA ASN A 70 16.61 1.65 -2.35
C ASN A 70 17.91 2.36 -1.92
N ILE A 71 18.65 1.80 -0.96
CA ILE A 71 19.93 2.38 -0.49
C ILE A 71 21.07 2.09 -1.46
N ASN A 72 21.11 0.88 -2.03
CA ASN A 72 22.09 0.47 -3.01
C ASN A 72 21.41 -0.27 -4.16
N PRO A 73 21.02 0.45 -5.24
CA PRO A 73 20.36 -0.15 -6.40
C PRO A 73 21.17 -1.25 -7.09
N ARG A 74 22.50 -1.27 -6.89
CA ARG A 74 23.39 -2.29 -7.47
C ARG A 74 23.41 -3.59 -6.65
N ALA A 75 22.93 -3.59 -5.41
CA ALA A 75 23.02 -4.75 -4.51
C ALA A 75 22.34 -5.99 -5.13
N PHE A 76 21.15 -5.83 -5.71
CA PHE A 76 20.39 -6.93 -6.31
C PHE A 76 20.46 -6.97 -7.85
N GLN A 77 21.33 -6.19 -8.49
CA GLN A 77 21.32 -6.06 -9.97
C GLN A 77 21.43 -7.43 -10.67
N LYS A 78 22.35 -8.28 -10.22
CA LYS A 78 22.54 -9.65 -10.72
C LYS A 78 21.27 -10.51 -10.64
N PHE A 79 20.41 -10.25 -9.64
CA PHE A 79 19.16 -10.98 -9.45
C PHE A 79 18.01 -10.37 -10.26
N LYS A 80 18.00 -9.05 -10.49
CA LYS A 80 17.04 -8.40 -11.38
C LYS A 80 17.14 -8.89 -12.82
N ASP A 81 18.35 -9.30 -13.23
CA ASP A 81 18.58 -9.92 -14.54
C ASP A 81 18.06 -11.38 -14.60
N THR A 82 17.60 -11.95 -13.48
CA THR A 82 17.04 -13.30 -13.41
C THR A 82 15.51 -13.24 -13.46
N PRO A 83 14.84 -13.88 -14.44
CA PRO A 83 13.39 -13.77 -14.62
C PRO A 83 12.57 -14.16 -13.39
N ASP A 84 13.02 -15.17 -12.64
CA ASP A 84 12.27 -15.68 -11.48
C ASP A 84 12.24 -14.69 -10.31
N PHE A 85 13.41 -14.16 -9.91
CA PHE A 85 13.49 -13.13 -8.88
C PHE A 85 12.73 -11.87 -9.29
N GLN A 86 12.96 -11.38 -10.51
CA GLN A 86 12.36 -10.13 -10.98
C GLN A 86 10.83 -10.23 -11.04
N THR A 87 10.28 -11.34 -11.57
CA THR A 87 8.83 -11.55 -11.64
C THR A 87 8.19 -11.61 -10.25
N LYS A 88 8.83 -12.32 -9.30
CA LYS A 88 8.37 -12.42 -7.91
C LYS A 88 8.44 -11.06 -7.20
N PHE A 89 9.54 -10.34 -7.37
CA PHE A 89 9.76 -9.01 -6.80
C PHE A 89 8.73 -8.00 -7.33
N ASP A 90 8.52 -7.96 -8.65
CA ASP A 90 7.55 -7.06 -9.28
C ASP A 90 6.11 -7.37 -8.89
N SER A 91 5.78 -8.65 -8.74
CA SER A 91 4.47 -9.10 -8.27
C SER A 91 4.21 -8.60 -6.84
N MET A 92 5.18 -8.79 -5.93
CA MET A 92 5.08 -8.34 -4.55
C MET A 92 5.04 -6.81 -4.44
N SER A 93 5.92 -6.11 -5.16
CA SER A 93 5.95 -4.64 -5.22
C SER A 93 4.60 -4.08 -5.69
N SER A 94 4.06 -4.65 -6.77
CA SER A 94 2.78 -4.24 -7.32
C SER A 94 1.60 -4.57 -6.41
N SER A 95 1.60 -5.74 -5.76
CA SER A 95 0.57 -6.10 -4.78
C SER A 95 0.55 -5.12 -3.60
N ARG A 96 1.73 -4.78 -3.07
CA ARG A 96 1.87 -3.80 -1.99
C ARG A 96 1.37 -2.41 -2.36
N GLN A 97 1.50 -1.99 -3.63
CA GLN A 97 0.91 -0.71 -4.08
C GLN A 97 -0.62 -0.72 -3.95
N PHE A 98 -1.28 -1.81 -4.30
CA PHE A 98 -2.74 -1.91 -4.11
C PHE A 98 -3.14 -1.96 -2.64
N LEU A 99 -2.37 -2.67 -1.81
CA LEU A 99 -2.59 -2.70 -0.36
C LEU A 99 -2.41 -1.31 0.27
N ALA A 100 -1.37 -0.57 -0.12
CA ALA A 100 -1.14 0.79 0.35
C ALA A 100 -2.27 1.75 -0.06
N GLN A 101 -2.82 1.60 -1.27
CA GLN A 101 -4.01 2.37 -1.68
C GLN A 101 -5.22 2.09 -0.78
N LEU A 102 -5.45 0.83 -0.40
CA LEU A 102 -6.54 0.47 0.52
C LEU A 102 -6.28 0.97 1.95
N GLU A 103 -5.04 0.87 2.43
CA GLU A 103 -4.63 1.37 3.75
C GLU A 103 -4.79 2.90 3.84
N ASN A 104 -4.33 3.64 2.84
CA ASN A 104 -4.50 5.10 2.79
C ASN A 104 -5.99 5.51 2.83
N LEU A 105 -6.86 4.75 2.14
CA LEU A 105 -8.30 4.97 2.22
C LEU A 105 -8.85 4.71 3.62
N GLN A 106 -8.41 3.65 4.29
CA GLN A 106 -8.83 3.34 5.66
C GLN A 106 -8.41 4.47 6.62
N ILE A 107 -7.16 4.92 6.53
CA ILE A 107 -6.64 6.05 7.32
C ILE A 107 -7.49 7.30 7.07
N TYR A 108 -7.74 7.66 5.80
CA TYR A 108 -8.55 8.83 5.45
C TYR A 108 -9.97 8.76 6.04
N LEU A 109 -10.62 7.59 5.93
CA LEU A 109 -11.96 7.37 6.48
C LEU A 109 -11.98 7.50 8.01
N GLU A 110 -10.92 7.08 8.69
CA GLU A 110 -10.80 7.16 10.15
C GLU A 110 -10.45 8.55 10.66
N THR A 111 -9.52 9.26 10.01
CA THR A 111 -8.95 10.50 10.53
C THR A 111 -9.64 11.74 9.99
N GLU A 112 -9.80 11.86 8.67
CA GLU A 112 -10.29 13.08 8.03
C GLU A 112 -11.81 13.08 7.90
N PHE A 113 -12.37 11.99 7.38
CA PHE A 113 -13.81 11.90 7.10
C PHE A 113 -14.64 11.93 8.39
N ASN A 114 -14.24 11.16 9.40
CA ASN A 114 -14.92 11.14 10.70
C ASN A 114 -14.86 12.50 11.42
N GLN A 115 -13.74 13.21 11.38
CA GLN A 115 -13.64 14.52 12.03
C GLN A 115 -14.58 15.54 11.39
N ARG A 116 -14.65 15.60 10.05
CA ARG A 116 -15.60 16.48 9.34
C ARG A 116 -17.05 16.19 9.70
N ARG A 117 -17.38 14.92 9.90
CA ARG A 117 -18.73 14.51 10.31
C ARG A 117 -19.10 14.99 11.71
N TRP A 118 -18.14 15.03 12.65
CA TRP A 118 -18.36 15.50 14.03
C TRP A 118 -18.43 17.02 14.14
N LEU A 119 -17.80 17.75 13.21
CA LEU A 119 -17.74 19.22 13.20
C LEU A 119 -19.00 19.91 12.65
N ASN A 120 -20.06 19.17 12.28
CA ASN A 120 -21.37 19.76 12.01
C ASN A 120 -22.07 20.13 13.33
N SER A 121 -21.43 20.99 14.12
CA SER A 121 -22.03 21.59 15.32
C SER A 121 -23.22 22.45 14.90
N ILE A 122 -24.33 22.35 15.63
CA ILE A 122 -25.49 23.24 15.48
C ILE A 122 -25.14 24.73 15.74
N PHE A 123 -23.97 25.01 16.32
CA PHE A 123 -23.43 26.36 16.54
C PHE A 123 -22.44 26.80 15.46
N ASP A 124 -21.90 25.86 14.68
CA ASP A 124 -21.10 26.15 13.49
C ASP A 124 -22.04 26.29 12.29
N GLN A 125 -22.72 27.44 12.23
CA GLN A 125 -23.24 27.93 10.95
C GLN A 125 -22.05 28.25 10.06
N SER A 126 -21.45 27.23 9.43
CA SER A 126 -20.38 27.45 8.49
C SER A 126 -20.91 28.32 7.35
N THR A 127 -20.19 29.40 7.07
CA THR A 127 -20.15 30.04 5.76
C THR A 127 -19.87 28.94 4.74
N VAL A 128 -20.92 28.31 4.24
CA VAL A 128 -20.84 27.21 3.28
C VAL A 128 -20.13 27.76 2.07
N ASN A 129 -18.88 27.35 1.89
CA ASN A 129 -18.17 27.59 0.65
C ASN A 129 -18.93 26.78 -0.41
N PRO A 130 -19.61 27.39 -1.40
CA PRO A 130 -20.59 26.72 -2.27
C PRO A 130 -19.99 25.68 -3.23
N LYS A 131 -18.72 25.30 -3.02
CA LYS A 131 -17.96 24.31 -3.79
C LYS A 131 -17.57 23.06 -2.97
N SER A 132 -18.01 22.93 -1.71
CA SER A 132 -17.70 21.74 -0.91
C SER A 132 -18.60 20.58 -1.30
N ILE A 133 -17.99 19.45 -1.68
CA ILE A 133 -18.67 18.18 -1.95
C ILE A 133 -19.38 17.71 -0.67
N SER A 134 -20.61 17.22 -0.77
CA SER A 134 -21.32 16.68 0.39
C SER A 134 -20.67 15.38 0.88
N PRO A 135 -20.79 15.03 2.19
CA PRO A 135 -20.23 13.78 2.72
C PRO A 135 -20.71 12.52 1.97
N LEU A 136 -21.96 12.52 1.48
CA LEU A 136 -22.50 11.41 0.70
C LEU A 136 -21.85 11.32 -0.68
N GLU A 137 -21.75 12.43 -1.41
CA GLU A 137 -21.05 12.48 -2.71
C GLU A 137 -19.57 12.09 -2.57
N GLU A 138 -18.92 12.49 -1.48
CA GLU A 138 -17.55 12.10 -1.17
C GLU A 138 -17.43 10.57 -0.98
N LEU A 139 -18.34 9.96 -0.20
CA LEU A 139 -18.39 8.51 -0.06
C LEU A 139 -18.67 7.81 -1.40
N GLU A 140 -19.52 8.37 -2.26
CA GLU A 140 -19.75 7.80 -3.60
C GLU A 140 -18.48 7.81 -4.47
N ILE A 141 -17.69 8.89 -4.40
CA ILE A 141 -16.40 9.00 -5.10
C ILE A 141 -15.43 7.92 -4.56
N LEU A 142 -15.31 7.79 -3.24
CA LEU A 142 -14.46 6.78 -2.62
C LEU A 142 -14.90 5.35 -3.00
N ALA A 143 -16.21 5.09 -3.06
CA ALA A 143 -16.74 3.78 -3.45
C ALA A 143 -16.40 3.44 -4.91
N LYS A 144 -16.47 4.42 -5.82
CA LYS A 144 -16.02 4.26 -7.22
C LYS A 144 -14.52 3.98 -7.29
N TYR A 145 -13.73 4.66 -6.47
CA TYR A 145 -12.29 4.46 -6.42
C TYR A 145 -11.91 3.06 -5.92
N ILE A 146 -12.58 2.54 -4.89
CA ILE A 146 -12.39 1.15 -4.42
C ILE A 146 -12.67 0.14 -5.55
N LYS A 147 -13.73 0.34 -6.34
CA LYS A 147 -14.02 -0.52 -7.51
C LYS A 147 -12.90 -0.46 -8.56
N ILE A 148 -12.29 0.70 -8.76
CA ILE A 148 -11.15 0.87 -9.68
C ILE A 148 -9.93 0.11 -9.17
N ILE A 149 -9.62 0.17 -7.86
CA ILE A 149 -8.53 -0.59 -7.25
C ILE A 149 -8.75 -2.09 -7.47
N GLU A 150 -9.94 -2.60 -7.13
CA GLU A 150 -10.32 -4.00 -7.31
C GLU A 150 -10.19 -4.45 -8.76
N ALA A 151 -10.72 -3.69 -9.72
CA ALA A 151 -10.62 -4.00 -11.14
C ALA A 151 -9.16 -4.02 -11.64
N LYS A 152 -8.32 -3.06 -11.20
CA LYS A 152 -6.89 -3.02 -11.56
C LYS A 152 -6.12 -4.20 -10.98
N TYR A 153 -6.40 -4.58 -9.74
CA TYR A 153 -5.82 -5.76 -9.11
C TYR A 153 -6.18 -7.04 -9.89
N ILE A 154 -7.47 -7.25 -10.17
CA ILE A 154 -7.95 -8.41 -10.94
C ILE A 154 -7.37 -8.43 -12.35
N LYS A 155 -7.29 -7.29 -13.03
CA LYS A 155 -6.66 -7.21 -14.36
C LYS A 155 -5.19 -7.65 -14.33
N LYS A 156 -4.49 -7.34 -13.24
CA LYS A 156 -3.06 -7.64 -13.10
C LYS A 156 -2.78 -9.08 -12.66
N PHE A 157 -3.59 -9.62 -11.74
CA PHE A 157 -3.30 -10.90 -11.07
C PHE A 157 -4.41 -11.95 -11.17
N GLY A 158 -5.56 -11.63 -11.76
CA GLY A 158 -6.76 -12.48 -11.73
C GLY A 158 -6.62 -13.85 -12.42
N MET A 159 -5.57 -14.06 -13.21
CA MET A 159 -5.25 -15.36 -13.84
C MET A 159 -4.26 -16.19 -13.03
N VAL A 160 -3.70 -15.65 -11.94
CA VAL A 160 -2.73 -16.37 -11.09
C VAL A 160 -3.49 -17.32 -10.17
N THR A 161 -3.32 -18.62 -10.40
CA THR A 161 -3.96 -19.68 -9.62
C THR A 161 -3.20 -19.98 -8.33
N GLU A 162 -3.87 -20.55 -7.33
CA GLU A 162 -3.25 -20.99 -6.06
C GLU A 162 -2.11 -21.98 -6.22
N SER A 163 -2.13 -22.77 -7.29
CA SER A 163 -1.06 -23.70 -7.65
C SER A 163 0.20 -23.02 -8.19
N SER A 164 0.12 -21.73 -8.56
CA SER A 164 1.26 -20.98 -9.06
C SER A 164 2.17 -20.54 -7.90
N GLN A 165 3.47 -20.73 -8.06
CA GLN A 165 4.46 -20.17 -7.13
C GLN A 165 4.38 -18.64 -7.02
N LEU A 166 3.81 -17.95 -8.02
CA LEU A 166 3.61 -16.49 -7.98
C LEU A 166 2.44 -16.06 -7.08
N TYR A 167 1.50 -16.96 -6.78
CA TYR A 167 0.28 -16.64 -6.03
C TYR A 167 0.57 -15.95 -4.71
N GLN A 168 1.56 -16.44 -3.95
CA GLN A 168 1.94 -15.88 -2.67
C GLN A 168 2.46 -14.43 -2.77
N TYR A 169 3.18 -14.10 -3.85
CA TYR A 169 3.72 -12.76 -4.08
C TYR A 169 2.64 -11.79 -4.57
N CYS A 170 1.55 -12.29 -5.14
CA CYS A 170 0.40 -11.47 -5.47
C CYS A 170 -0.42 -11.10 -4.22
N GLN A 171 -0.26 -11.80 -3.10
CA GLN A 171 -0.98 -11.58 -1.83
C GLN A 171 -2.52 -11.47 -1.94
N PRO A 172 -3.22 -12.33 -2.72
CA PRO A 172 -4.64 -12.19 -3.01
C PRO A 172 -5.54 -12.29 -1.78
N LYS A 173 -5.24 -13.20 -0.84
CA LYS A 173 -6.00 -13.33 0.41
C LYS A 173 -5.99 -12.03 1.22
N LEU A 174 -4.79 -11.50 1.45
CA LEU A 174 -4.59 -10.23 2.16
C LEU A 174 -5.29 -9.06 1.44
N PHE A 175 -5.15 -8.97 0.12
CA PHE A 175 -5.83 -7.94 -0.67
C PHE A 175 -7.35 -8.00 -0.51
N HIS A 176 -7.96 -9.18 -0.64
CA HIS A 176 -9.41 -9.34 -0.51
C HIS A 176 -9.91 -9.08 0.91
N GLU A 177 -9.13 -9.42 1.94
CA GLU A 177 -9.44 -9.10 3.33
C GLU A 177 -9.40 -7.58 3.59
N CYS A 178 -8.33 -6.91 3.19
CA CYS A 178 -8.23 -5.44 3.29
C CYS A 178 -9.36 -4.75 2.52
N LEU A 179 -9.66 -5.22 1.30
CA LEU A 179 -10.74 -4.67 0.48
C LEU A 179 -12.11 -4.82 1.16
N ARG A 180 -12.38 -5.99 1.75
CA ARG A 180 -13.61 -6.24 2.51
C ARG A 180 -13.70 -5.33 3.74
N ALA A 181 -12.59 -5.15 4.46
CA ALA A 181 -12.53 -4.25 5.60
C ALA A 181 -12.84 -2.79 5.19
N THR A 182 -12.20 -2.27 4.14
CA THR A 182 -12.45 -0.90 3.64
C THR A 182 -13.91 -0.72 3.22
N LYS A 183 -14.49 -1.69 2.47
CA LYS A 183 -15.91 -1.67 2.10
C LYS A 183 -16.83 -1.66 3.34
N SER A 184 -16.49 -2.42 4.38
CA SER A 184 -17.26 -2.46 5.64
C SER A 184 -17.21 -1.12 6.39
N MET A 185 -16.04 -0.46 6.45
CA MET A 185 -15.90 0.86 7.07
C MET A 185 -16.81 1.89 6.38
N MET A 186 -16.82 1.91 5.05
CA MET A 186 -17.71 2.79 4.29
C MET A 186 -19.19 2.54 4.60
N LEU A 187 -19.62 1.27 4.64
CA LEU A 187 -21.01 0.93 4.95
C LEU A 187 -21.42 1.37 6.36
N LYS A 188 -20.52 1.25 7.35
CA LYS A 188 -20.76 1.75 8.70
C LYS A 188 -20.94 3.28 8.71
N LEU A 189 -20.15 4.00 7.93
CA LEU A 189 -20.26 5.45 7.82
C LEU A 189 -21.58 5.90 7.20
N VAL A 190 -22.06 5.19 6.17
CA VAL A 190 -23.38 5.46 5.57
C VAL A 190 -24.51 5.16 6.54
N THR A 191 -24.48 4.00 7.21
CA THR A 191 -25.58 3.53 8.08
C THR A 191 -25.65 4.20 9.44
N SER A 192 -24.56 4.81 9.91
CA SER A 192 -24.57 5.59 11.15
C SER A 192 -25.09 7.02 10.93
N SER A 193 -25.25 7.46 9.67
CA SER A 193 -25.68 8.81 9.26
C SER A 193 -27.19 8.91 9.14
#